data_AF-A0A401GZC0-F1
#
_entry.id   AF-A0A401GZC0-F1
#
_cell.length_a   1.000
_cell.length_b   1.000
_cell.length_c   1.000
_cell.angle_alpha   90.00
_cell.angle_beta   90.00
_cell.angle_gamma   90.00
#
_symmetry.space_group_name_H-M   'P 1'
#
loop_
_entity.id
_entity.type
_entity.pdbx_description
1 polymer ?
#
loop_
_entity_poly.entity_id
_entity_poly.type
_entity_poly.pdbx_seq_one_letter_code
_entity_poly.pdbx_strand_id
1 'polypeptide(L)'
;MVNGTATSVEQDAPTKVPILLKGDITPAVMREYEDACKGYFEHKSVDAATQVHKIIAGLKDPCIKDWITGDCNRIQALSFDEFMHEFWSYLDKD
;
A
#
# COMPACT_ATOMS: atom_id res chain seq x y z
N MET A 1 -7.91 26.46 9.69
CA MET A 1 -8.41 25.08 9.79
C MET A 1 -7.79 24.33 8.64
N VAL A 2 -6.76 23.52 8.89
CA VAL A 2 -6.23 22.63 7.85
C VAL A 2 -7.23 21.48 7.74
N ASN A 3 -7.96 21.41 6.64
CA ASN A 3 -8.76 20.23 6.32
C ASN A 3 -7.78 19.14 5.89
N GLY A 4 -7.13 18.49 6.86
CA GLY A 4 -6.38 17.26 6.60
C GLY A 4 -7.37 16.22 6.13
N THR A 5 -7.31 15.83 4.87
CA THR A 5 -8.10 14.71 4.35
C THR A 5 -7.60 13.46 5.05
N ALA A 6 -8.40 12.91 5.96
CA ALA A 6 -8.10 11.64 6.60
C ALA A 6 -7.98 10.55 5.53
N THR A 7 -6.85 9.84 5.52
CA THR A 7 -6.70 8.64 4.69
C THR A 7 -7.50 7.50 5.30
N SER A 8 -8.23 6.79 4.47
CA SER A 8 -8.89 5.52 4.83
C SER A 8 -8.40 4.41 3.93
N VAL A 9 -8.31 3.21 4.50
CA VAL A 9 -8.15 1.96 3.74
C VAL A 9 -9.55 1.50 3.34
N GLU A 10 -9.79 1.36 2.04
CA GLU A 10 -11.06 0.80 1.54
C GLU A 10 -10.84 -0.62 1.05
N GLN A 11 -11.65 -1.55 1.54
CA GLN A 11 -11.67 -2.93 1.07
C GLN A 11 -13.09 -3.49 1.15
N ASP A 12 -13.76 -3.62 0.00
CA ASP A 12 -15.15 -4.13 -0.06
C ASP A 12 -15.30 -5.56 0.48
N ALA A 13 -14.26 -6.37 0.33
CA ALA A 13 -14.20 -7.74 0.85
C ALA A 13 -12.75 -8.21 0.94
N PRO A 14 -12.41 -9.19 1.80
CA PRO A 14 -11.05 -9.75 1.89
C PRO A 14 -10.52 -10.30 0.56
N THR A 15 -11.38 -10.57 -0.42
CA THR A 15 -10.99 -11.03 -1.77
C THR A 15 -10.62 -9.89 -2.73
N LYS A 16 -10.75 -8.63 -2.31
CA LYS A 16 -10.45 -7.44 -3.10
C LYS A 16 -9.14 -6.82 -2.62
N VAL A 17 -8.44 -6.21 -3.58
CA VAL A 17 -7.20 -5.50 -3.29
C VAL A 17 -7.52 -4.32 -2.37
N PRO A 18 -6.80 -4.15 -1.24
CA PRO A 18 -6.95 -2.99 -0.39
C PRO A 18 -6.60 -1.70 -1.14
N ILE A 19 -7.43 -0.68 -0.97
CA ILE A 19 -7.26 0.61 -1.61
C ILE A 19 -6.78 1.60 -0.55
N LEU A 20 -5.63 2.22 -0.78
CA LEU A 20 -5.14 3.32 0.05
C LEU A 20 -5.44 4.63 -0.68
N LEU A 21 -6.37 5.40 -0.12
CA LEU A 21 -6.74 6.71 -0.66
C LEU A 21 -5.69 7.78 -0.34
N LYS A 22 -5.81 8.93 -1.01
CA LYS A 22 -4.96 10.10 -0.76
C LYS A 22 -5.30 10.74 0.60
N GLY A 23 -4.26 11.14 1.35
CA GLY A 23 -4.39 11.92 2.58
C GLY A 23 -3.23 11.69 3.55
N ASP A 24 -3.43 12.07 4.81
CA ASP A 24 -2.44 11.86 5.87
C ASP A 24 -2.36 10.37 6.26
N ILE A 25 -1.30 9.69 5.82
CA ILE A 25 -1.05 8.28 6.16
C ILE A 25 -0.40 8.22 7.54
N THR A 26 -1.23 8.01 8.56
CA THR A 26 -0.76 7.80 9.93
C THR A 26 -0.24 6.37 10.14
N PRO A 27 0.53 6.09 11.21
CA PRO A 27 0.91 4.72 11.56
C PRO A 27 -0.26 3.75 11.69
N ALA A 28 -1.41 4.22 12.17
CA ALA A 28 -2.60 3.39 12.31
C ALA A 28 -3.15 2.97 10.93
N VAL A 29 -3.23 3.91 9.99
CA VAL A 29 -3.68 3.66 8.60
C VAL A 29 -2.73 2.69 7.89
N MET A 30 -1.42 2.82 8.13
CA MET A 30 -0.44 1.92 7.52
C MET A 30 -0.57 0.49 8.04
N ARG A 31 -0.79 0.33 9.36
CA ARG A 31 -1.03 -0.98 9.98
C ARG A 31 -2.31 -1.61 9.44
N GLU A 32 -3.39 -0.84 9.33
CA GLU A 32 -4.65 -1.29 8.74
C GLU A 32 -4.45 -1.74 7.28
N TYR A 33 -3.69 -0.98 6.50
CA TYR A 33 -3.38 -1.34 5.11
C TYR A 33 -2.57 -2.64 5.03
N GLU A 34 -1.55 -2.79 5.88
CA GLU A 34 -0.72 -3.99 5.95
C GLU A 34 -1.56 -5.24 6.28
N ASP A 35 -2.43 -5.13 7.28
CA ASP A 35 -3.32 -6.22 7.71
C ASP A 35 -4.32 -6.58 6.60
N ALA A 36 -4.88 -5.58 5.92
CA ALA A 36 -5.77 -5.78 4.77
C ALA A 36 -5.06 -6.49 3.60
N CYS A 37 -3.80 -6.14 3.33
CA CYS A 37 -2.97 -6.80 2.31
C CYS A 37 -2.72 -8.26 2.67
N LYS A 38 -2.32 -8.53 3.92
CA LYS A 38 -2.11 -9.91 4.43
C LYS A 38 -3.38 -10.75 4.29
N GLY A 39 -4.53 -10.22 4.70
CA GLY A 39 -5.82 -10.88 4.53
C GLY A 39 -6.14 -11.16 3.06
N TYR A 40 -5.89 -10.20 2.17
CA TYR A 40 -6.06 -10.40 0.72
C TYR A 40 -5.18 -11.52 0.17
N PHE A 41 -3.90 -11.56 0.56
CA PHE A 41 -2.97 -12.59 0.10
C PHE A 41 -3.38 -13.98 0.55
N GLU A 42 -3.78 -14.13 1.81
CA GLU A 42 -4.25 -15.39 2.37
C GLU A 42 -5.52 -15.87 1.64
N HIS A 43 -6.53 -15.00 1.52
CA HIS A 43 -7.80 -15.34 0.90
C HIS A 43 -7.69 -15.68 -0.60
N LYS A 44 -6.72 -15.10 -1.31
CA LYS A 44 -6.50 -15.34 -2.74
C LYS A 44 -5.38 -16.33 -3.04
N SER A 45 -4.69 -16.82 -2.02
CA SER A 45 -3.47 -17.63 -2.17
C SER A 45 -2.48 -16.97 -3.13
N VAL A 46 -2.22 -15.68 -2.91
CA VAL A 46 -1.31 -14.88 -3.75
C VAL A 46 0.12 -15.33 -3.48
N ASP A 47 0.82 -15.71 -4.56
CA ASP A 47 2.23 -16.08 -4.51
C ASP A 47 3.09 -14.91 -4.05
N ALA A 48 4.04 -15.19 -3.14
CA ALA A 48 4.91 -14.19 -2.52
C ALA A 48 5.64 -13.31 -3.54
N ALA A 49 6.09 -13.88 -4.67
CA ALA A 49 6.80 -13.13 -5.71
C ALA A 49 5.89 -12.16 -6.48
N THR A 50 4.57 -12.23 -6.30
CA THR A 50 3.60 -11.39 -7.01
C THR A 50 2.78 -10.49 -6.08
N GLN A 51 2.95 -10.61 -4.76
CA GLN A 51 2.16 -9.87 -3.76
C GLN A 51 2.24 -8.36 -3.99
N VAL A 52 3.45 -7.80 -4.08
CA VAL A 52 3.64 -6.36 -4.29
C VAL A 52 3.01 -5.90 -5.60
N HIS A 53 3.22 -6.65 -6.69
CA HIS A 53 2.60 -6.37 -8.00
C HIS A 53 1.06 -6.31 -7.93
N LYS A 54 0.42 -7.11 -7.08
CA LYS A 54 -1.05 -7.10 -6.94
C LYS A 54 -1.56 -5.87 -6.19
N ILE A 55 -0.84 -5.39 -5.18
CA ILE A 55 -1.34 -4.33 -4.28
C ILE A 55 -1.03 -2.91 -4.75
N ILE A 56 0.02 -2.72 -5.56
CA ILE A 56 0.37 -1.39 -6.09
C ILE A 56 -0.77 -0.75 -6.90
N ALA A 57 -1.64 -1.55 -7.53
CA ALA A 57 -2.83 -1.06 -8.21
C ALA A 57 -3.87 -0.42 -7.25
N GLY A 58 -3.83 -0.78 -5.97
CA GLY A 58 -4.67 -0.25 -4.90
C GLY A 58 -4.20 1.09 -4.32
N LEU A 59 -2.95 1.50 -4.58
CA LEU A 59 -2.40 2.77 -4.09
C LEU A 59 -2.87 3.92 -4.99
N LYS A 60 -3.66 4.86 -4.43
CA LYS A 60 -4.29 5.94 -5.20
C LYS A 60 -3.67 7.31 -4.99
N ASP A 61 -2.82 7.46 -3.99
CA ASP A 61 -2.10 8.71 -3.77
C ASP A 61 -1.14 9.01 -4.94
N PRO A 62 -1.22 10.20 -5.57
CA PRO A 62 -0.36 10.56 -6.67
C PRO A 62 1.15 10.54 -6.34
N CYS A 63 1.54 11.01 -5.14
CA CYS A 63 2.95 11.04 -4.73
C CYS A 63 3.51 9.62 -4.60
N ILE A 64 2.74 8.72 -3.98
CA ILE A 64 3.10 7.31 -3.87
C ILE A 64 3.18 6.66 -5.26
N LYS A 65 2.24 6.97 -6.16
CA LYS A 65 2.27 6.45 -7.53
C LYS A 65 3.46 6.96 -8.33
N ASP A 66 3.85 8.21 -8.15
CA ASP A 66 5.02 8.79 -8.82
C ASP A 66 6.31 8.15 -8.30
N TRP A 67 6.44 7.97 -6.98
CA TRP A 67 7.54 7.21 -6.36
C TRP A 67 7.62 5.78 -6.91
N ILE A 68 6.49 5.07 -7.00
CA ILE A 68 6.44 3.72 -7.56
C ILE A 68 6.83 3.72 -9.03
N THR A 69 6.33 4.67 -9.82
CA THR A 69 6.59 4.73 -11.26
C THR A 69 8.06 5.02 -11.55
N GLY A 70 8.73 5.81 -10.70
CA GLY A 70 10.15 6.11 -10.82
C GLY A 70 11.07 4.88 -10.77
N ASP A 71 10.65 3.83 -10.04
CA ASP A 71 11.46 2.63 -9.78
C ASP A 71 10.65 1.33 -9.85
N CYS A 72 9.66 1.31 -10.75
CA CYS A 72 8.56 0.35 -10.75
C CYS A 72 8.99 -1.12 -10.77
N ASN A 73 10.03 -1.45 -11.57
CA ASN A 73 10.56 -2.82 -11.65
C ASN A 73 11.26 -3.25 -10.36
N ARG A 74 11.97 -2.32 -9.70
CA ARG A 74 12.67 -2.57 -8.44
C ARG A 74 11.66 -2.79 -7.32
N ILE A 75 10.68 -1.89 -7.22
CA ILE A 75 9.64 -1.93 -6.19
C ILE A 75 8.79 -3.19 -6.32
N GLN A 76 8.42 -3.59 -7.54
CA GLN A 76 7.68 -4.83 -7.76
C GLN A 76 8.44 -6.11 -7.45
N ALA A 77 9.78 -6.07 -7.49
CA ALA A 77 10.63 -7.21 -7.20
C ALA A 77 10.87 -7.41 -5.69
N LEU A 78 10.47 -6.46 -4.85
CA LEU A 78 10.56 -6.57 -3.41
C LEU A 78 9.63 -7.66 -2.87
N SER A 79 10.04 -8.30 -1.78
CA SER A 79 9.08 -9.00 -0.93
C SER A 79 8.10 -8.00 -0.31
N PHE A 80 6.96 -8.48 0.16
CA PHE A 80 5.97 -7.62 0.79
C PHE A 80 6.53 -6.87 2.02
N ASP A 81 7.33 -7.55 2.85
CA ASP A 81 7.92 -6.93 4.06
C ASP A 81 8.95 -5.84 3.69
N GLU A 82 9.79 -6.07 2.69
CA GLU A 82 10.73 -5.07 2.17
C GLU A 82 9.99 -3.86 1.59
N PHE A 83 8.91 -4.11 0.83
CA PHE A 83 8.06 -3.06 0.28
C PHE A 83 7.46 -2.21 1.41
N MET A 84 6.90 -2.82 2.46
CA MET A 84 6.31 -2.10 3.58
C MET A 84 7.34 -1.25 4.33
N HIS A 85 8.58 -1.75 4.48
CA HIS A 85 9.67 -0.99 5.10
C HIS A 85 10.08 0.23 4.26
N GLU A 86 10.25 0.05 2.95
CA GLU A 86 10.55 1.16 2.04
C GLU A 86 9.40 2.18 1.99
N PHE A 87 8.16 1.70 1.96
CA PHE A 87 6.99 2.56 1.93
C PHE A 87 6.89 3.41 3.20
N TRP A 88 7.13 2.82 4.38
CA TRP A 88 7.21 3.56 5.64
C TRP A 88 8.34 4.60 5.63
N SER A 89 9.51 4.22 5.13
CA SER A 89 10.65 5.14 5.01
C SER A 89 10.43 6.25 3.99
N TYR A 90 9.59 6.05 2.97
CA TYR A 90 9.21 7.09 2.01
C TYR A 90 8.32 8.13 2.70
N LEU A 91 7.30 7.68 3.44
CA LEU A 91 6.35 8.56 4.13
C LEU A 91 6.97 9.39 5.27
N ASP A 92 8.07 8.93 5.88
CA ASP A 92 8.80 9.69 6.91
C ASP A 92 9.67 10.82 6.32
N LYS A 93 9.93 10.80 5.00
CA LYS A 93 10.78 11.80 4.31
C LYS A 93 10.00 12.96 3.70
N ASP A 94 8.68 12.84 3.53
CA ASP A 94 7.76 13.86 3.01
C ASP A 94 7.04 14.60 4.17
#